data_AF-A0A7K6AEM2-F1
#
_entry.id   AF-A0A7K6AEM2-F1
#
_cell.length_a   1.000
_cell.length_b   1.000
_cell.length_c   1.000
_cell.angle_alpha   90.00
_cell.angle_beta   90.00
_cell.angle_gamma   90.00
#
_symmetry.space_group_name_H-M   'P 1'
#
loop_
_entity.id
_entity.type
_entity.pdbx_description
1 polymer ?
#
loop_
_entity_poly.entity_id
_entity_poly.type
_entity_poly.pdbx_seq_one_letter_code
_entity_poly.pdbx_strand_id
1 'polypeptide(L)'
;CASCQSLFPGVSLPPQRRCRWLCPECRAQRRDFNREQRFYKRVGCGLCQACRIPEDCGICSACARSPPGGTPGPTWPHKCLLRR
;
A
#
# COMPACT_ATOMS: atom_id res chain seq x y z
N CYS A 1 -17.25 10.19 16.18
CA CYS A 1 -16.12 9.71 15.35
C CYS A 1 -16.65 8.72 14.33
N ALA A 2 -16.21 8.81 13.08
CA ALA A 2 -16.74 7.97 12.02
C ALA A 2 -16.20 6.52 11.98
N SER A 3 -15.20 6.20 12.81
CA SER A 3 -14.61 4.85 12.93
C SER A 3 -15.10 4.14 14.19
N CYS A 4 -14.80 4.68 15.38
CA CYS A 4 -15.22 4.07 16.65
C CYS A 4 -16.66 4.39 17.07
N GLN A 5 -17.39 5.18 16.28
CA GLN A 5 -18.79 5.56 16.51
C GLN A 5 -19.07 6.34 17.82
N SER A 6 -18.05 6.61 18.64
CA SER A 6 -18.21 7.40 19.87
C SER A 6 -18.57 8.85 19.58
N LEU A 7 -19.42 9.44 20.43
CA LEU A 7 -19.77 10.86 20.42
C LEU A 7 -18.69 11.65 21.16
N PHE A 8 -18.36 12.83 20.64
CA PHE A 8 -17.36 13.73 21.23
C PHE A 8 -18.02 15.09 21.46
N PRO A 9 -18.35 15.45 22.71
CA PRO A 9 -18.92 16.75 23.03
C PRO A 9 -18.01 17.89 22.52
N GLY A 10 -18.62 18.96 22.00
CA GLY A 10 -17.88 20.14 21.51
C GLY A 10 -17.24 19.99 20.13
N VAL A 11 -17.39 18.84 19.45
CA VAL A 11 -16.93 18.65 18.07
C VAL A 11 -18.06 18.95 17.08
N SER A 12 -17.98 20.08 16.39
CA SER A 12 -18.85 20.40 15.25
C SER A 12 -18.30 19.77 13.97
N LEU A 13 -19.10 18.92 13.33
CA LEU A 13 -18.74 18.32 12.05
C LEU A 13 -19.20 19.25 10.90
N PRO A 14 -18.37 19.49 9.88
CA PRO A 14 -18.79 20.27 8.73
C PRO A 14 -19.99 19.59 8.04
N PRO A 15 -20.97 20.36 7.54
CA PRO A 15 -22.18 19.82 6.92
C PRO A 15 -21.89 19.01 5.64
N GLN A 16 -20.71 19.18 5.05
CA GLN A 16 -20.29 18.40 3.88
C GLN A 16 -19.94 16.95 4.26
N ARG A 17 -20.79 16.03 3.79
CA ARG A 17 -20.69 14.58 3.94
C ARG A 17 -19.40 13.92 3.41
N ARG A 18 -18.53 14.66 2.72
CA ARG A 18 -17.28 14.12 2.15
C ARG A 18 -16.18 13.91 3.20
N CYS A 19 -16.21 14.63 4.32
CA CYS A 19 -15.19 14.54 5.36
C CYS A 19 -15.68 13.71 6.56
N ARG A 20 -15.42 12.40 6.56
CA ARG A 20 -15.57 11.56 7.77
C ARG A 20 -14.54 12.00 8.82
N TRP A 21 -14.97 12.71 9.85
CA TRP A 21 -14.11 13.07 10.97
C TRP A 21 -13.74 11.84 11.80
N LEU A 22 -12.45 11.73 12.12
CA LEU A 22 -11.88 10.73 13.02
C LEU A 22 -11.38 11.42 14.28
N CYS A 23 -11.62 10.81 15.45
CA CYS A 23 -11.02 11.27 16.70
C CYS A 23 -9.49 11.11 16.65
N PRO A 24 -8.73 11.76 17.56
CA PRO A 24 -7.28 11.69 17.58
C PRO A 24 -6.75 10.25 17.53
N GLU A 25 -7.36 9.36 18.30
CA GLU A 25 -6.98 7.94 18.39
C GLU A 25 -7.22 7.19 17.08
N CYS A 26 -8.45 7.19 16.54
CA CYS A 26 -8.72 6.54 15.26
C CYS A 26 -7.94 7.16 14.09
N ARG A 27 -7.59 8.45 14.18
CA ARG A 27 -6.73 9.11 13.19
C ARG A 27 -5.29 8.61 13.30
N ALA A 28 -4.75 8.43 14.51
CA ALA A 28 -3.43 7.89 14.75
C ALA A 28 -3.34 6.44 14.25
N GLN A 29 -4.26 5.57 14.65
CA GLN A 29 -4.34 4.18 14.19
C GLN A 29 -4.40 4.07 12.67
N ARG A 30 -5.20 4.91 12.01
CA ARG A 30 -5.27 4.93 10.54
C ARG A 30 -3.95 5.37 9.91
N ARG A 31 -3.22 6.30 10.53
CA ARG A 31 -1.88 6.70 10.05
C ARG A 31 -0.86 5.58 10.22
N ASP A 32 -0.86 4.89 11.35
CA ASP A 32 0.04 3.76 11.62
C ASP A 32 -0.23 2.60 10.66
N PHE A 33 -1.50 2.21 10.49
CA PHE A 33 -1.90 1.23 9.49
C PHE A 33 -1.46 1.64 8.08
N ASN A 34 -1.73 2.88 7.67
CA ASN A 34 -1.31 3.35 6.35
C ASN A 34 0.22 3.37 6.17
N ARG A 35 0.99 3.64 7.23
CA ARG A 35 2.45 3.59 7.23
C ARG A 35 2.92 2.16 6.97
N GLU A 36 2.34 1.20 7.69
CA GLU A 36 2.66 -0.21 7.55
C GLU A 36 2.26 -0.77 6.17
N GLN A 37 1.06 -0.44 5.70
CA GLN A 37 0.62 -0.82 4.35
C GLN A 37 1.51 -0.24 3.25
N ARG A 38 2.05 0.98 3.42
CA ARG A 38 3.04 1.55 2.48
C ARG A 38 4.35 0.79 2.49
N PHE A 39 4.80 0.35 3.66
CA PHE A 39 5.99 -0.50 3.79
C PHE A 39 5.77 -1.81 3.02
N TYR A 40 4.72 -2.56 3.33
CA TYR A 40 4.45 -3.85 2.67
C TYR A 40 4.16 -3.72 1.16
N LYS A 41 3.57 -2.62 0.69
CA LYS A 41 3.44 -2.38 -0.77
C LYS A 41 4.80 -2.22 -1.47
N ARG A 42 5.80 -1.69 -0.75
CA ARG A 42 7.16 -1.53 -1.29
C ARG A 42 7.92 -2.86 -1.24
N VAL A 43 7.98 -3.49 -0.06
CA VAL A 43 8.83 -4.67 0.20
C VAL A 43 8.17 -6.02 -0.12
N GLY A 44 6.83 -6.08 -0.20
CA GLY A 44 6.08 -7.33 -0.26
C GLY A 44 5.80 -7.92 1.13
N CYS A 45 4.93 -8.93 1.22
CA CYS A 45 4.62 -9.59 2.50
C CYS A 45 5.70 -10.59 2.96
N GLY A 46 6.65 -10.95 2.10
CA GLY A 46 7.73 -11.89 2.39
C GLY A 46 7.32 -13.37 2.45
N LEU A 47 6.02 -13.67 2.58
CA LEU A 47 5.54 -15.03 2.84
C LEU A 47 4.86 -15.68 1.64
N CYS A 48 4.24 -14.89 0.75
CA CYS A 48 3.55 -15.42 -0.42
C CYS A 48 4.52 -16.00 -1.46
N GLN A 49 4.00 -16.85 -2.34
CA GLN A 49 4.79 -17.49 -3.40
C GLN A 49 5.56 -16.46 -4.25
N ALA A 50 4.91 -15.34 -4.58
CA ALA A 50 5.52 -14.26 -5.36
C ALA A 50 6.75 -13.64 -4.66
N CYS A 51 6.73 -13.51 -3.32
CA CYS A 51 7.86 -12.99 -2.54
C CYS A 51 9.02 -14.00 -2.43
N ARG A 52 8.76 -15.29 -2.63
CA ARG A 52 9.79 -16.35 -2.58
C ARG A 52 10.55 -16.53 -3.89
N ILE A 53 10.07 -15.94 -4.98
CA ILE A 53 10.72 -16.04 -6.28
C ILE A 53 11.90 -15.05 -6.32
N PRO A 54 13.15 -15.53 -6.43
CA PRO A 54 14.33 -14.69 -6.35
C PRO A 54 14.55 -13.86 -7.62
N GLU A 55 14.14 -14.38 -8.78
CA GLU A 55 14.47 -13.83 -10.10
C GLU A 55 13.23 -13.62 -10.97
N ASP A 56 13.31 -12.68 -11.90
CA ASP A 56 12.23 -12.42 -12.85
C ASP A 56 12.16 -13.52 -13.91
N CYS A 57 10.95 -13.92 -14.32
CA CYS A 57 10.76 -15.06 -15.22
C CYS A 57 11.24 -14.83 -16.66
N GLY A 58 11.57 -13.59 -17.05
CA GLY A 58 12.03 -13.21 -18.39
C GLY A 58 10.96 -13.24 -19.50
N ILE A 59 9.90 -14.06 -19.35
CA ILE A 59 8.95 -14.36 -20.44
C ILE A 59 7.58 -13.67 -20.31
N CYS A 60 7.22 -13.14 -19.14
CA CYS A 60 5.91 -12.51 -18.96
C CYS A 60 5.83 -11.13 -19.64
N SER A 61 4.62 -10.63 -19.88
CA SER A 61 4.42 -9.32 -20.55
C SER A 61 5.01 -8.11 -19.81
N ALA A 62 5.26 -8.22 -18.50
CA ALA A 62 6.00 -7.22 -17.75
C ALA A 62 7.51 -7.32 -18.03
N CYS A 63 8.08 -8.54 -18.00
CA CYS A 63 9.48 -8.79 -18.30
C CYS A 63 9.85 -8.52 -19.77
N ALA A 64 8.94 -8.79 -20.71
CA ALA A 64 9.16 -8.51 -22.14
C ALA A 64 9.24 -7.01 -22.46
N ARG A 65 8.69 -6.16 -21.57
CA ARG A 65 8.79 -4.69 -21.67
C ARG A 65 10.05 -4.14 -20.99
N SER A 66 10.83 -4.99 -20.33
CA SER A 66 12.08 -4.60 -19.69
C SER A 66 13.25 -4.68 -20.68
N PRO A 67 14.16 -3.69 -20.70
CA PRO A 67 15.34 -3.76 -21.55
C PRO A 67 16.27 -4.91 -21.11
N PRO A 68 16.92 -5.63 -22.05
CA PRO A 68 17.85 -6.69 -21.74
C PRO A 68 19.05 -6.12 -20.97
N GLY A 69 19.36 -6.70 -19.81
CA GLY A 69 20.52 -6.31 -18.98
C GLY A 69 20.28 -5.18 -17.97
N GLY A 70 19.05 -4.66 -17.85
CA GLY A 70 18.74 -3.69 -16.80
C GLY A 70 18.64 -4.37 -15.45
N THR A 71 19.61 -4.10 -14.56
CA THR A 71 19.49 -4.42 -13.13
C THR A 71 18.17 -3.84 -12.61
N PRO A 72 17.31 -4.63 -11.93
CA PRO A 72 16.02 -4.14 -11.43
C PRO A 72 16.26 -3.04 -10.39
N GLY A 73 16.24 -1.80 -10.87
CA GLY A 73 16.34 -0.61 -10.04
C GLY A 73 15.00 -0.29 -9.37
N PRO A 74 15.01 0.52 -8.29
CA PRO A 74 13.80 0.93 -7.57
C PRO A 74 12.80 1.74 -8.41
N THR A 75 13.15 2.14 -9.63
CA THR A 75 12.35 2.94 -10.58
C THR A 75 11.69 2.12 -11.68
N TRP A 76 11.81 0.79 -11.69
CA TRP A 76 11.17 -0.04 -12.72
C TRP A 76 9.64 -0.02 -12.58
N PRO A 77 8.91 0.40 -13.64
CA PRO A 77 7.46 0.60 -13.54
C PRO A 77 6.68 -0.73 -13.44
N HIS A 78 7.29 -1.85 -13.81
CA HIS A 78 6.62 -3.15 -13.91
C HIS A 78 7.46 -4.27 -13.27
N LYS A 79 7.00 -4.77 -12.12
CA LYS A 79 7.49 -6.01 -11.51
C LYS A 79 7.04 -7.21 -12.35
N CYS A 80 7.87 -8.26 -12.41
CA CYS A 80 7.50 -9.55 -12.98
C CYS A 80 6.11 -9.99 -12.46
N LEU A 81 5.24 -10.48 -13.34
CA LEU A 81 3.88 -10.86 -12.96
C LEU A 81 3.84 -12.03 -11.95
N LEU A 82 4.87 -12.89 -11.95
CA LEU A 82 5.00 -13.95 -10.96
C LEU A 82 5.42 -13.42 -9.58
N ARG A 83 5.96 -12.19 -9.51
CA ARG A 83 6.52 -11.55 -8.31
C ARG A 83 5.65 -10.39 -7.81
N ARG A 84 4.35 -10.42 -8.11
CA ARG A 84 3.38 -9.37 -7.74
C ARG A 84 2.55 -9.73 -6.51
#